data_AF-A0A8C9GBR0-F1
#
_entry.id   AF-A0A8C9GBR0-F1
#
_cell.length_a   1.000
_cell.length_b   1.000
_cell.length_c   1.000
_cell.angle_alpha   90.00
_cell.angle_beta   90.00
_cell.angle_gamma   90.00
#
_symmetry.space_group_name_H-M   'P 1'
#
loop_
_entity.id
_entity.type
_entity.pdbx_description
1 polymer ?
#
loop_
_entity_poly.entity_id
_entity_poly.type
_entity_poly.pdbx_seq_one_letter_code
_entity_poly.pdbx_strand_id
1 'polypeptide(L)' 'IHKRTGTFLNHGSSKHTNSMKYDNMEDDILNVLNELKIKKCCIVGFSLGGKVSMYLAQPRTYIDFVIAHAYIIDIVYI' A
#
# COMPACT_ATOMS: atom_id res chain seq x y z
N ILE A 1 5.18 -18.96 -2.73
CA ILE A 1 4.31 -17.76 -2.61
C ILE A 1 5.07 -16.73 -1.79
N HIS A 2 5.46 -15.58 -2.36
CA HIS A 2 6.14 -14.51 -1.62
C HIS A 2 5.09 -13.69 -0.84
N LYS A 3 5.15 -13.70 0.49
CA LYS A 3 4.27 -12.91 1.37
C LYS A 3 5.12 -11.91 2.14
N ARG A 4 4.81 -10.62 2.01
CA ARG A 4 5.47 -9.52 2.73
C ARG A 4 4.38 -8.78 3.50
N THR A 5 4.60 -8.56 4.79
CA THR A 5 3.71 -7.75 5.64
C THR A 5 4.46 -6.46 5.97
N GLY A 6 3.85 -5.31 5.69
CA GLY A 6 4.40 -3.99 6.03
C GLY A 6 3.51 -3.27 7.02
N THR A 7 4.11 -2.44 7.88
CA THR A 7 3.40 -1.49 8.75
C THR A 7 3.44 -0.11 8.12
N PHE A 8 2.29 0.53 7.90
CA PHE A 8 2.22 1.89 7.36
C PHE A 8 2.76 2.94 8.33
N LEU A 9 3.22 4.08 7.81
CA LEU A 9 3.61 5.28 8.58
C LEU A 9 2.66 5.55 9.75
N ASN A 10 3.24 5.99 10.87
CA ASN A 10 2.53 6.25 12.13
C ASN A 10 1.83 5.05 12.76
N HIS A 11 2.11 3.82 12.31
CA HIS A 11 1.61 2.59 12.93
C HIS A 11 2.74 1.63 13.34
N GLY A 12 2.64 1.08 14.56
CA GLY A 12 3.62 0.14 15.08
C GLY A 12 5.04 0.72 15.14
N SER A 13 6.01 -0.01 14.57
CA SER A 13 7.43 0.37 14.55
C SER A 13 7.84 1.19 13.31
N SER A 14 6.87 1.62 12.48
CA SER A 14 7.14 2.44 11.30
C SER A 14 7.54 3.87 11.69
N LYS A 15 8.09 4.61 10.73
CA LYS A 15 8.49 6.01 10.93
C LYS A 15 7.28 6.86 11.34
N HIS A 16 7.42 7.61 12.43
CA HIS A 16 6.42 8.57 12.87
C HIS A 16 6.64 9.91 12.15
N THR A 17 5.58 10.43 11.52
CA THR A 17 5.57 11.71 10.80
C THR A 17 4.26 12.44 11.06
N ASN A 18 4.24 13.77 10.96
CA ASN A 18 3.01 14.54 11.15
C ASN A 18 2.01 14.41 9.96
N SER A 19 2.31 13.60 8.94
CA SER A 19 1.48 13.43 7.75
C SER A 19 0.95 12.01 7.64
N MET A 20 -0.36 11.88 7.40
CA MET A 20 -1.08 10.63 7.13
C MET A 20 -1.67 10.61 5.72
N LYS A 21 -1.07 11.35 4.78
CA LYS A 21 -1.52 11.40 3.39
C LYS A 21 -1.32 10.05 2.71
N TYR A 22 -2.24 9.67 1.84
CA TYR A 22 -2.15 8.43 1.07
C TYR A 22 -0.91 8.37 0.18
N ASP A 23 -0.46 9.51 -0.35
CA ASP A 23 0.77 9.61 -1.16
C ASP A 23 2.00 9.08 -0.41
N ASN A 24 2.14 9.47 0.87
CA ASN A 24 3.26 9.01 1.69
C ASN A 24 3.21 7.49 1.94
N MET A 25 2.01 6.93 2.10
CA MET A 25 1.83 5.48 2.29
C MET A 25 2.03 4.71 0.98
N GLU A 26 1.68 5.30 -0.15
CA GLU A 26 1.99 4.77 -1.47
C GLU A 26 3.50 4.68 -1.69
N ASP A 27 4.24 5.76 -1.37
CA ASP A 27 5.69 5.81 -1.54
C ASP A 27 6.40 4.68 -0.78
N ASP A 28 5.98 4.39 0.46
CA ASP A 28 6.53 3.27 1.23
C ASP A 28 6.31 1.92 0.55
N ILE A 29 5.12 1.70 0.00
CA ILE A 29 4.78 0.45 -0.68
C ILE A 29 5.57 0.35 -1.98
N LEU A 30 5.65 1.43 -2.75
CA LEU A 30 6.47 1.54 -3.96
C LEU A 30 7.93 1.22 -3.70
N ASN A 31 8.50 1.77 -2.63
CA ASN A 31 9.89 1.54 -2.23
C ASN A 31 10.14 0.05 -1.94
N VAL A 32 9.24 -0.60 -1.19
CA VAL A 32 9.35 -2.04 -0.91
C VAL A 32 9.20 -2.88 -2.18
N LEU A 33 8.25 -2.54 -3.06
CA LEU A 33 8.08 -3.24 -4.33
C LEU A 33 9.32 -3.12 -5.22
N ASN A 34 9.93 -1.93 -5.27
CA ASN A 34 11.15 -1.66 -6.01
C ASN A 34 12.36 -2.41 -5.43
N GLU A 35 12.55 -2.38 -4.11
CA GLU A 35 13.61 -3.13 -3.40
C GLU A 35 13.54 -4.62 -3.71
N LEU A 36 12.30 -5.16 -3.72
CA LEU A 36 12.03 -6.56 -4.01
C LEU A 36 11.93 -6.89 -5.49
N LYS A 37 12.05 -5.90 -6.38
CA LYS A 37 11.90 -6.02 -7.85
C LYS A 37 10.56 -6.66 -8.25
N ILE A 38 9.49 -6.37 -7.50
CA ILE A 38 8.13 -6.85 -7.78
C ILE A 38 7.45 -5.90 -8.76
N LYS A 39 7.15 -6.40 -9.96
CA LYS A 39 6.43 -5.64 -11.00
C LYS A 39 4.93 -5.94 -11.08
N LYS A 40 4.47 -7.01 -10.42
CA LYS A 40 3.06 -7.39 -10.35
C LYS A 40 2.75 -8.04 -9.02
N CYS A 41 1.70 -7.58 -8.34
CA CYS A 41 1.29 -8.14 -7.06
C CYS A 41 -0.24 -8.13 -6.89
N CYS A 42 -0.72 -8.93 -5.95
CA CYS A 42 -2.05 -8.78 -5.37
C CYS A 42 -1.90 -8.00 -4.07
N ILE A 43 -2.78 -7.05 -3.81
CA ILE A 43 -2.79 -6.30 -2.55
C ILE A 43 -4.00 -6.70 -1.71
N VAL A 44 -3.79 -6.81 -0.39
CA VAL A 44 -4.84 -7.12 0.58
C VAL A 44 -4.78 -6.07 1.67
N GLY A 45 -5.88 -5.33 1.87
CA GLY A 45 -5.95 -4.23 2.84
C GLY A 45 -7.10 -4.38 3.81
N PHE A 46 -6.85 -4.14 5.10
CA PHE A 46 -7.86 -4.11 6.17
C PHE A 46 -8.07 -2.67 6.67
N SER A 47 -9.33 -2.23 6.83
CA SER A 47 -9.68 -0.88 7.33
C SER A 47 -8.93 0.24 6.60
N LEU A 48 -8.06 0.99 7.27
CA LEU A 48 -7.21 2.02 6.64
C LEU A 48 -6.38 1.45 5.48
N GLY A 49 -5.83 0.24 5.65
CA GLY A 49 -5.10 -0.46 4.59
C GLY A 49 -5.98 -0.78 3.37
N GLY A 50 -7.30 -0.92 3.56
CA GLY A 50 -8.26 -1.04 2.47
C GLY A 50 -8.34 0.24 1.64
N LYS A 51 -8.39 1.41 2.28
CA LYS A 51 -8.38 2.72 1.61
C LYS A 51 -7.06 2.95 0.85
N VAL A 52 -5.92 2.58 1.45
CA VAL A 52 -4.61 2.64 0.77
C VAL A 52 -4.57 1.69 -0.43
N SER A 53 -5.12 0.48 -0.30
CA SER A 53 -5.18 -0.50 -1.40
C SER A 53 -6.02 0.02 -2.58
N MET A 54 -7.14 0.69 -2.30
CA MET A 54 -7.94 1.36 -3.33
C MET A 54 -7.16 2.51 -3.98
N TYR A 55 -6.45 3.30 -3.18
CA TYR A 55 -5.64 4.41 -3.68
C TYR A 55 -4.52 3.95 -4.62
N LEU A 56 -3.86 2.83 -4.31
CA LEU A 56 -2.82 2.22 -5.14
C LEU A 56 -3.34 1.55 -6.42
N ALA A 57 -4.61 1.14 -6.46
CA ALA A 57 -5.20 0.51 -7.63
C ALA A 57 -5.53 1.52 -8.75
N GLN A 58 -5.40 2.83 -8.50
CA GLN A 58 -5.63 3.85 -9.51
C GLN A 58 -4.52 3.83 -10.58
N PRO A 59 -4.86 3.88 -11.88
CA PRO A 59 -3.85 3.94 -12.92
C PRO A 59 -3.09 5.27 -12.86
N ARG A 60 -1.76 5.20 -12.76
CA ARG A 60 -0.87 6.37 -12.78
C ARG A 60 0.25 6.16 -13.79
N THR A 61 0.61 7.22 -14.50
CA THR A 61 1.58 7.16 -15.61
C THR A 61 3.03 7.00 -15.17
N TYR A 62 3.34 7.23 -13.89
CA TYR A 62 4.69 7.14 -13.32
C TYR A 62 4.97 5.83 -12.57
N ILE A 63 4.01 4.89 -12.56
CA ILE A 63 4.08 3.66 -11.78
C ILE A 63 4.29 2.47 -12.71
N ASP A 64 5.46 1.85 -12.60
CA ASP A 64 5.87 0.71 -13.44
C ASP A 64 5.41 -0.67 -12.91
N PHE A 65 4.58 -0.72 -11.87
CA PHE A 65 4.06 -1.98 -11.32
C PHE A 65 2.55 -2.11 -11.51
N VAL A 66 2.07 -3.34 -11.59
CA VAL A 66 0.65 -3.66 -11.83
C VAL A 66 0.03 -4.32 -10.60
N ILE A 67 -1.03 -3.71 -10.07
CA ILE A 67 -1.95 -4.39 -9.15
C ILE A 67 -2.81 -5.35 -9.97
N ALA A 68 -2.60 -6.65 -9.80
CA ALA A 68 -3.39 -7.67 -10.49
C ALA A 68 -4.80 -7.81 -9.88
N HIS A 69 -4.86 -7.81 -8.55
CA HIS A 69 -6.09 -7.89 -7.77
C HIS A 69 -5.94 -7.09 -6.48
N ALA A 70 -7.02 -6.47 -6.03
CA ALA A 70 -7.11 -5.80 -4.74
C ALA A 70 -8.23 -6.42 -3.91
N TYR A 71 -7.91 -6.88 -2.70
CA TYR A 71 -8.88 -7.41 -1.74
C TYR A 71 -9.00 -6.44 -0.57
N ILE A 72 -10.21 -5.93 -0.37
CA ILE A 72 -10.52 -4.94 0.66
C ILE A 72 -11.36 -5.64 1.71
N ILE A 73 -10.87 -5.65 2.95
CA ILE A 73 -11.52 -6.30 4.07
C ILE A 73 -11.92 -5.22 5.07
N ASP A 74 -13.21 -5.12 5.34
CA ASP A 74 -13.78 -4.27 6.39
C ASP A 74 -13.30 -2.81 6.35
N ILE A 75 -13.93 -1.99 5.51
CA ILE A 75 -13.70 -0.54 5.51
C ILE A 75 -14.51 0.07 6.66
N VAL A 76 -13.80 0.59 7.65
CA VAL A 76 -14.42 1.43 8.67
C VAL A 76 -14.67 2.82 8.09
N TYR A 77 -15.95 3.17 8.02
CA TYR A 77 -16.42 4.54 7.83
C TYR A 77 -16.49 5.19 9.22
N ILE A 78 -15.56 6.12 9.47
CA ILE A 78 -15.61 7.07 10.60
C ILE A 78 -15.81 8.43 9.97
#